data_AF-A0A6H5JRV3-F1
#
_entry.id   AF-A0A6H5JRV3-F1
#
_cell.length_a   1.000
_cell.length_b   1.000
_cell.length_c   1.000
_cell.angle_alpha   90.00
_cell.angle_beta   90.00
_cell.angle_gamma   90.00
#
_symmetry.space_group_name_H-M   'P 1'
#
loop_
_entity.id
_entity.type
_entity.pdbx_description
1 polymer ?
#
loop_
_entity_poly.entity_id
_entity_poly.type
_entity_poly.pdbx_seq_one_letter_code
_entity_poly.pdbx_strand_id
1 'polypeptide(L)'
;MSGRRTVGTTPDGSQAGDTNSSEQIDSMRSEISSLIQQMGQLVQLVGGLAAHDESSVDKPVREAIGCLMWLLFTRPDIALPLNKLQKIAHSPTERKWNALVRILSYLNETKDLGITYVRGSGLDLDVFVDSSYADSTVDRRSTTGLAVTVGGTVVCASTKTQPVTAQSTTEAEYIAAGEGVKEALFVRGVLSFIAPETSGATIRVREDNEGALALVQNPFSSARSKHIDVRFHFIRELFKAGKITADYVSTEE
;
A
#
# COMPACT_ATOMS: atom_id res chain seq x y z
N MET A 1 -0.28 -46.06 -63.61
CA MET A 1 -1.09 -45.31 -64.59
C MET A 1 -1.99 -44.34 -63.84
N SER A 2 -1.91 -43.04 -64.17
CA SER A 2 -2.92 -41.97 -64.05
C SER A 2 -3.74 -41.85 -62.75
N GLY A 3 -3.56 -40.80 -61.92
CA GLY A 3 -4.19 -39.47 -62.07
C GLY A 3 -5.32 -39.34 -61.00
N ARG A 4 -5.73 -38.22 -60.40
CA ARG A 4 -5.50 -36.77 -60.55
C ARG A 4 -6.04 -36.10 -59.26
N ARG A 5 -5.56 -34.90 -58.94
CA ARG A 5 -5.92 -34.01 -57.80
C ARG A 5 -7.42 -33.68 -57.69
N THR A 6 -7.89 -33.45 -56.45
CA THR A 6 -8.81 -32.34 -56.15
C THR A 6 -8.37 -31.64 -54.86
N VAL A 7 -8.22 -30.33 -54.99
CA VAL A 7 -7.93 -29.34 -53.95
C VAL A 7 -9.22 -29.09 -53.16
N GLY A 8 -9.16 -29.22 -51.84
CA GLY A 8 -10.21 -28.81 -50.91
C GLY A 8 -9.66 -27.71 -50.00
N THR A 9 -10.15 -26.51 -50.23
CA THR A 9 -9.88 -25.25 -49.53
C THR A 9 -10.18 -25.33 -48.02
N THR A 10 -9.28 -24.79 -47.21
CA THR A 10 -9.47 -24.46 -45.79
C THR A 10 -10.60 -23.45 -45.60
N PRO A 11 -11.48 -23.58 -44.58
CA PRO A 11 -12.11 -22.42 -43.97
C PRO A 11 -11.15 -21.87 -42.91
N ASP A 12 -10.76 -20.62 -43.14
CA ASP A 12 -10.14 -19.74 -42.16
C ASP A 12 -10.97 -19.74 -40.88
N GLY A 13 -10.33 -20.10 -39.77
CA GLY A 13 -10.94 -20.20 -38.45
C GLY A 13 -10.03 -19.62 -37.40
N SER A 14 -9.31 -18.53 -37.70
CA SER A 14 -8.65 -17.71 -36.70
C SER A 14 -9.44 -16.42 -36.54
N GLN A 15 -10.27 -16.35 -35.49
CA GLN A 15 -10.74 -15.14 -34.79
C GLN A 15 -11.91 -15.51 -33.88
N ALA A 16 -11.61 -16.09 -32.71
CA ALA A 16 -12.61 -16.25 -31.65
C ALA A 16 -12.00 -16.22 -30.24
N GLY A 17 -10.81 -15.61 -30.08
CA GLY A 17 -10.05 -15.63 -28.83
C GLY A 17 -9.83 -14.29 -28.13
N ASP A 18 -9.83 -13.17 -28.85
CA ASP A 18 -9.27 -11.91 -28.31
C ASP A 18 -10.33 -10.86 -27.91
N THR A 19 -11.60 -11.04 -28.28
CA THR A 19 -12.64 -10.03 -28.07
C THR A 19 -13.01 -9.87 -26.59
N ASN A 20 -13.09 -10.97 -25.85
CA ASN A 20 -13.54 -10.95 -24.44
C ASN A 20 -12.54 -10.25 -23.51
N SER A 21 -11.23 -10.38 -23.78
CA SER A 21 -10.18 -9.69 -23.02
C SER A 21 -10.13 -8.19 -23.36
N SER A 22 -10.35 -7.82 -24.63
CA SER A 22 -10.41 -6.41 -25.04
C SER A 22 -11.64 -5.69 -24.49
N GLU A 23 -12.80 -6.34 -24.47
CA GLU A 23 -14.04 -5.79 -23.91
C GLU A 23 -13.94 -5.64 -22.38
N GLN A 24 -13.29 -6.59 -21.69
CA GLN A 24 -13.02 -6.46 -20.26
C GLN A 24 -12.07 -5.29 -19.95
N ILE A 25 -11.02 -5.10 -20.77
CA ILE A 25 -10.08 -3.99 -20.61
C ILE A 25 -10.77 -2.65 -20.88
N ASP A 26 -11.63 -2.56 -21.89
CA ASP A 26 -12.35 -1.33 -22.22
C ASP A 26 -13.47 -1.02 -21.21
N SER A 27 -14.14 -2.03 -20.67
CA SER A 27 -15.04 -1.89 -19.53
C SER A 27 -14.31 -1.30 -18.32
N MET A 28 -13.16 -1.87 -17.97
CA MET A 28 -12.33 -1.43 -16.84
C MET A 28 -11.79 0.00 -17.06
N ARG A 29 -11.44 0.38 -18.30
CA ARG A 29 -11.05 1.76 -18.65
C ARG A 29 -12.20 2.76 -18.50
N SER A 30 -13.43 2.34 -18.83
CA SER A 30 -14.62 3.18 -18.66
C SER A 30 -14.93 3.40 -17.17
N GLU A 31 -14.80 2.35 -16.35
CA GLU A 31 -14.97 2.42 -14.91
C GLU A 31 -13.92 3.34 -14.27
N ILE A 32 -12.65 3.19 -14.66
CA ILE A 32 -11.55 4.07 -14.23
C ILE A 32 -11.81 5.52 -14.64
N SER A 33 -12.28 5.78 -15.86
CA SER A 33 -12.60 7.15 -16.31
C SER A 33 -13.77 7.77 -15.53
N SER A 34 -14.79 6.97 -15.20
CA SER A 34 -15.92 7.41 -14.38
C SER A 34 -15.48 7.75 -12.95
N LEU A 35 -14.57 6.96 -12.38
CA LEU A 35 -13.94 7.21 -11.09
C LEU A 35 -13.13 8.50 -11.12
N ILE A 36 -12.29 8.70 -12.15
CA ILE A 36 -11.50 9.93 -12.34
C ILE A 36 -12.40 11.17 -12.41
N GLN A 37 -13.53 11.08 -13.11
CA GLN A 37 -14.48 12.18 -13.22
C GLN A 37 -15.21 12.46 -11.90
N GLN A 38 -15.63 11.42 -11.17
CA GLN A 38 -16.21 11.55 -9.84
C GLN A 38 -15.22 12.17 -8.85
N MET A 39 -13.94 11.79 -8.92
CA MET A 39 -12.88 12.40 -8.12
C MET A 39 -12.70 13.88 -8.43
N GLY A 40 -12.71 14.27 -9.72
CA GLY A 40 -12.61 15.67 -10.11
C GLY A 40 -13.72 16.53 -9.50
N GLN A 41 -14.96 16.03 -9.52
CA GLN A 41 -16.10 16.70 -8.88
C GLN A 41 -15.95 16.78 -7.35
N LEU A 42 -15.42 15.73 -6.76
CA LEU A 42 -15.25 15.58 -5.33
C LEU A 42 -14.08 16.45 -4.80
N VAL A 43 -13.02 16.66 -5.59
CA VAL A 43 -11.97 17.67 -5.33
C VAL A 43 -12.54 19.09 -5.40
N GLN A 44 -13.45 19.39 -6.35
CA GLN A 44 -14.12 20.69 -6.39
C GLN A 44 -15.07 20.90 -5.22
N LEU A 45 -15.78 19.87 -4.78
CA LEU A 45 -16.61 19.90 -3.57
C LEU A 45 -15.75 20.21 -2.34
N VAL A 46 -14.60 19.53 -2.22
CA VAL A 46 -13.62 19.75 -1.15
C VAL A 46 -13.03 21.17 -1.18
N GLY A 47 -12.79 21.73 -2.38
CA GLY A 47 -12.42 23.14 -2.54
C GLY A 47 -13.51 24.12 -2.10
N GLY A 48 -14.78 23.78 -2.33
CA GLY A 48 -15.94 24.55 -1.83
C GLY A 48 -16.14 24.44 -0.31
N LEU A 49 -15.78 23.29 0.28
CA LEU A 49 -15.85 23.08 1.73
C LEU A 49 -14.88 23.98 2.50
N ALA A 50 -13.72 24.32 1.92
CA ALA A 50 -12.77 25.26 2.52
C ALA A 50 -13.29 26.72 2.56
N ALA A 51 -14.35 27.04 1.80
CA ALA A 51 -14.94 28.38 1.71
C ALA A 51 -16.15 28.61 2.66
N HIS A 52 -16.56 27.58 3.42
CA HIS A 52 -17.69 27.71 4.34
C HIS A 52 -17.31 28.35 5.68
N ASP A 53 -18.07 29.39 6.03
CA ASP A 53 -17.99 30.24 7.21
C ASP A 53 -17.92 29.45 8.53
N GLU A 54 -17.13 29.96 9.50
CA GLU A 54 -16.73 29.27 10.75
C GLU A 54 -17.89 28.88 11.68
N SER A 55 -19.11 29.34 11.40
CA SER A 55 -20.22 29.46 12.36
C SER A 55 -21.37 28.44 12.24
N SER A 56 -21.31 27.43 11.36
CA SER A 56 -22.40 26.43 11.22
C SER A 56 -22.11 25.05 11.84
N VAL A 57 -23.17 24.46 12.42
CA VAL A 57 -23.19 23.28 13.32
C VAL A 57 -23.08 21.92 12.59
N ASP A 58 -23.00 21.90 11.25
CA ASP A 58 -23.00 20.64 10.49
C ASP A 58 -21.88 20.63 9.43
N LYS A 59 -20.65 20.44 9.89
CA LYS A 59 -19.47 20.34 9.01
C LYS A 59 -19.38 18.89 8.48
N PRO A 60 -19.28 18.66 7.16
CA PRO A 60 -19.27 17.31 6.56
C PRO A 60 -17.90 16.64 6.67
N VAL A 61 -17.44 16.47 7.91
CA VAL A 61 -16.12 15.92 8.25
C VAL A 61 -16.02 14.47 7.80
N ARG A 62 -17.12 13.70 7.90
CA ARG A 62 -17.14 12.28 7.54
C ARG A 62 -17.03 12.08 6.03
N GLU A 63 -17.76 12.89 5.27
CA GLU A 63 -17.75 12.91 3.81
C GLU A 63 -16.36 13.28 3.32
N ALA A 64 -15.79 14.37 3.84
CA ALA A 64 -14.44 14.80 3.49
C ALA A 64 -13.36 13.76 3.86
N ILE A 65 -13.51 13.05 4.98
CA ILE A 65 -12.61 11.92 5.31
C ILE A 65 -12.75 10.81 4.28
N GLY A 66 -13.97 10.46 3.86
CA GLY A 66 -14.20 9.44 2.83
C GLY A 66 -13.58 9.83 1.48
N CYS A 67 -13.71 11.10 1.11
CA CYS A 67 -13.04 11.71 -0.03
C CYS A 67 -11.52 11.56 0.03
N LEU A 68 -10.91 11.88 1.18
CA LEU A 68 -9.47 11.79 1.39
C LEU A 68 -8.97 10.34 1.42
N MET A 69 -9.78 9.37 1.88
CA MET A 69 -9.41 7.95 1.82
C MET A 69 -9.18 7.49 0.39
N TRP A 70 -9.94 8.03 -0.56
CA TRP A 70 -9.76 7.73 -1.96
C TRP A 70 -8.41 8.26 -2.49
N LEU A 71 -7.99 9.45 -2.06
CA LEU A 71 -6.71 10.02 -2.47
C LEU A 71 -5.48 9.23 -1.97
N LEU A 72 -5.62 8.37 -0.95
CA LEU A 72 -4.51 7.55 -0.43
C LEU A 72 -3.87 6.66 -1.50
N PHE A 73 -4.61 6.26 -2.54
CA PHE A 73 -4.07 5.45 -3.63
C PHE A 73 -2.97 6.16 -4.41
N THR A 74 -3.03 7.49 -4.51
CA THR A 74 -2.04 8.31 -5.24
C THR A 74 -1.20 9.19 -4.32
N ARG A 75 -1.67 9.43 -3.09
CA ARG A 75 -1.09 10.31 -2.07
C ARG A 75 -0.96 9.60 -0.73
N PRO A 76 -0.03 8.62 -0.61
CA PRO A 76 0.16 7.90 0.65
C PRO A 76 0.73 8.80 1.76
N ASP A 77 1.33 9.94 1.42
CA ASP A 77 1.87 10.93 2.35
C ASP A 77 0.84 11.49 3.34
N ILE A 78 -0.46 11.51 2.99
CA ILE A 78 -1.52 11.95 3.90
C ILE A 78 -2.07 10.82 4.79
N ALA A 79 -1.59 9.58 4.66
CA ALA A 79 -2.14 8.41 5.36
C ALA A 79 -2.11 8.56 6.89
N LEU A 80 -0.96 8.98 7.44
CA LEU A 80 -0.80 9.16 8.88
C LEU A 80 -1.74 10.24 9.46
N PRO A 81 -1.77 11.49 8.95
CA PRO A 81 -2.68 12.50 9.49
C PRO A 81 -4.16 12.12 9.28
N LEU A 82 -4.51 11.48 8.16
CA LEU A 82 -5.87 11.01 7.91
C LEU A 82 -6.32 9.91 8.89
N ASN A 83 -5.46 8.93 9.16
CA ASN A 83 -5.73 7.88 10.15
C ASN A 83 -5.96 8.45 11.56
N LYS A 84 -5.21 9.49 11.94
CA LYS A 84 -5.41 10.17 13.23
C LYS A 84 -6.78 10.88 13.29
N LEU A 85 -7.21 11.50 12.19
CA LEU A 85 -8.54 12.12 12.09
C LEU A 85 -9.67 11.09 12.12
N GLN A 86 -9.50 9.94 11.46
CA GLN A 86 -10.52 8.89 11.41
C GLN A 86 -10.89 8.33 12.77
N LYS A 87 -9.90 8.08 13.63
CA LYS A 87 -10.12 7.57 15.00
C LYS A 87 -11.07 8.45 15.82
N ILE A 88 -11.15 9.73 15.48
CA ILE A 88 -11.97 10.72 16.18
C ILE A 88 -13.11 11.26 15.29
N ALA A 89 -13.41 10.63 14.16
CA ALA A 89 -14.37 11.12 13.17
C ALA A 89 -15.83 11.18 13.67
N HIS A 90 -16.19 10.42 14.71
CA HIS A 90 -17.58 10.33 15.20
C HIS A 90 -18.11 11.65 15.81
N SER A 91 -17.23 12.55 16.28
CA SER A 91 -17.66 13.78 16.95
C SER A 91 -17.04 15.01 16.28
N PRO A 92 -17.66 15.65 15.29
CA PRO A 92 -17.08 16.82 14.62
C PRO A 92 -16.78 17.93 15.65
N THR A 93 -15.52 18.37 15.72
CA THR A 93 -15.09 19.49 16.56
C THR A 93 -14.33 20.49 15.70
N GLU A 94 -14.25 21.74 16.15
CA GLU A 94 -13.53 22.80 15.44
C GLU A 94 -12.06 22.45 15.19
N ARG A 95 -11.40 21.82 16.18
CA ARG A 95 -10.04 21.29 16.01
C ARG A 95 -9.92 20.27 14.87
N LYS A 96 -10.94 19.42 14.69
CA LYS A 96 -10.96 18.41 13.61
C LYS A 96 -11.16 19.07 12.25
N TRP A 97 -12.04 20.06 12.19
CA TRP A 97 -12.22 20.88 11.00
C TRP A 97 -10.91 21.57 10.59
N ASN A 98 -10.24 22.23 11.53
CA ASN A 98 -8.99 22.94 11.24
C ASN A 98 -7.87 21.98 10.80
N ALA A 99 -7.79 20.79 11.41
CA ALA A 99 -6.85 19.76 10.99
C ALA A 99 -7.18 19.19 9.59
N LEU A 100 -8.47 19.00 9.28
CA LEU A 100 -8.92 18.60 7.95
C LEU A 100 -8.58 19.68 6.91
N VAL A 101 -8.94 20.94 7.17
CA VAL A 101 -8.59 22.09 6.32
C VAL A 101 -7.09 22.15 6.08
N ARG A 102 -6.26 21.89 7.09
CA ARG A 102 -4.80 21.83 6.91
C ARG A 102 -4.35 20.75 5.92
N ILE A 103 -4.95 19.55 5.97
CA ILE A 103 -4.67 18.49 4.99
C ILE A 103 -5.08 18.95 3.60
N LEU A 104 -6.25 19.58 3.47
CA LEU A 104 -6.76 20.08 2.20
C LEU A 104 -5.90 21.20 1.62
N SER A 105 -5.45 22.15 2.44
CA SER A 105 -4.52 23.20 2.02
C SER A 105 -3.19 22.61 1.56
N TYR A 106 -2.65 21.64 2.30
CA TYR A 106 -1.42 20.94 1.90
C TYR A 106 -1.59 20.24 0.54
N LEU A 107 -2.72 19.54 0.33
CA LEU A 107 -3.03 18.89 -0.96
C LEU A 107 -3.18 19.91 -2.10
N ASN A 108 -3.78 21.07 -1.82
CA ASN A 108 -3.94 22.14 -2.80
C ASN A 108 -2.60 22.76 -3.20
N GLU A 109 -1.70 22.97 -2.25
CA GLU A 109 -0.34 23.48 -2.49
C GLU A 109 0.56 22.45 -3.18
N THR A 110 0.29 21.15 -2.98
CA THR A 110 1.09 20.04 -3.51
C THR A 110 0.35 19.21 -4.55
N LYS A 111 -0.56 19.82 -5.30
CA LYS A 111 -1.42 19.14 -6.30
C LYS A 111 -0.66 18.35 -7.36
N ASP A 112 0.59 18.74 -7.63
CA ASP A 112 1.45 18.12 -8.64
C ASP A 112 2.27 16.93 -8.08
N LEU A 113 2.17 16.65 -6.77
CA LEU A 113 2.77 15.47 -6.16
C LEU A 113 1.83 14.27 -6.27
N GLY A 114 2.40 13.08 -6.49
CA GLY A 114 1.69 11.80 -6.49
C GLY A 114 2.59 10.65 -6.90
N ILE A 115 2.11 9.42 -6.74
CA ILE A 115 2.82 8.22 -7.22
C ILE A 115 2.92 8.27 -8.75
N THR A 116 4.14 8.23 -9.27
CA THR A 116 4.39 8.12 -10.71
C THR A 116 4.77 6.69 -11.05
N TYR A 117 4.00 6.07 -11.94
CA TYR A 117 4.31 4.74 -12.44
C TYR A 117 5.33 4.82 -13.56
N VAL A 118 6.53 4.32 -13.30
CA VAL A 118 7.61 4.21 -14.27
C VAL A 118 7.85 2.75 -14.58
N ARG A 119 8.21 2.46 -15.83
CA ARG A 119 8.57 1.10 -16.22
C ARG A 119 9.87 0.72 -15.53
N GLY A 120 9.76 -0.09 -14.49
CA GLY A 120 10.87 -0.65 -13.75
C GLY A 120 11.68 -1.69 -14.51
N SER A 121 12.88 -1.97 -14.00
CA SER A 121 13.63 -3.17 -14.31
C SER A 121 13.26 -4.28 -13.33
N GLY A 122 12.72 -5.38 -13.83
CA GLY A 122 12.38 -6.56 -13.00
C GLY A 122 11.07 -6.41 -12.24
N LEU A 123 10.71 -7.48 -11.53
CA LEU A 123 9.42 -7.64 -10.84
C LEU A 123 9.62 -8.09 -9.38
N ASP A 124 10.84 -7.91 -8.87
CA ASP A 124 11.13 -8.09 -7.45
C ASP A 124 10.34 -7.08 -6.62
N LEU A 125 10.02 -7.50 -5.40
CA LEU A 125 9.25 -6.70 -4.46
C LEU A 125 10.19 -6.13 -3.40
N ASP A 126 10.28 -4.81 -3.31
CA ASP A 126 10.90 -4.15 -2.17
C ASP A 126 9.84 -3.68 -1.20
N VAL A 127 10.05 -3.93 0.09
CA VAL A 127 9.13 -3.62 1.16
C VAL A 127 9.83 -2.71 2.14
N PHE A 128 9.52 -1.42 2.06
CA PHE A 128 9.99 -0.42 2.99
C PHE A 128 9.06 -0.40 4.19
N VAL A 129 9.64 -0.43 5.37
CA VAL A 129 8.93 -0.45 6.66
C VAL A 129 9.59 0.53 7.61
N ASP A 130 8.76 1.17 8.42
CA ASP A 130 9.17 2.09 9.48
C ASP A 130 8.13 2.04 10.61
N SER A 131 8.56 2.31 11.84
CA SER A 131 7.69 2.33 13.00
C SER A 131 7.91 3.58 13.87
N SER A 132 6.82 4.32 14.08
CA SER A 132 6.79 5.38 15.09
C SER A 132 6.53 4.76 16.47
N TYR A 133 7.60 4.49 17.24
CA TYR A 133 7.53 3.83 18.54
C TYR A 133 6.70 4.61 19.58
N ALA A 134 5.71 3.93 20.18
CA ALA A 134 4.87 4.44 21.27
C ALA A 134 4.27 5.85 20.99
N ASP A 135 3.92 6.13 19.74
CA ASP A 135 3.45 7.44 19.27
C ASP A 135 2.04 7.78 19.75
N SER A 136 1.22 6.77 20.03
CA SER A 136 -0.10 6.96 20.63
C SER A 136 0.00 7.37 22.10
N THR A 137 -0.62 8.50 22.46
CA THR A 137 -0.66 8.96 23.86
C THR A 137 -1.68 8.23 24.73
N VAL A 138 -2.59 7.46 24.12
CA VAL A 138 -3.69 6.78 24.82
C VAL A 138 -3.30 5.37 25.23
N ASP A 139 -2.85 4.56 24.28
CA ASP A 139 -2.53 3.14 24.47
C ASP A 139 -1.03 2.82 24.33
N ARG A 140 -0.20 3.84 24.05
CA ARG A 140 1.25 3.73 23.82
C ARG A 140 1.63 2.71 22.75
N ARG A 141 0.69 2.38 21.85
CA ARG A 141 0.97 1.53 20.69
C ARG A 141 1.72 2.34 19.65
N SER A 142 2.65 1.67 18.98
CA SER A 142 3.40 2.24 17.87
C SER A 142 2.55 2.26 16.60
N THR A 143 2.96 3.06 15.63
CA THR A 143 2.34 3.11 14.31
C THR A 143 3.32 2.66 13.25
N THR A 144 2.96 1.63 12.48
CA THR A 144 3.73 1.12 11.35
C THR A 144 3.36 1.88 10.09
N GLY A 145 4.37 2.40 9.39
CA GLY A 145 4.31 2.78 7.98
C GLY A 145 4.93 1.69 7.12
N LEU A 146 4.35 1.43 5.95
CA LEU A 146 4.92 0.53 4.97
C LEU A 146 4.64 0.99 3.54
N ALA A 147 5.55 0.65 2.64
CA ALA A 147 5.39 0.79 1.20
C ALA A 147 5.97 -0.43 0.48
N VAL A 148 5.17 -1.05 -0.38
CA VAL A 148 5.60 -2.14 -1.27
C VAL A 148 5.78 -1.58 -2.66
N THR A 149 6.95 -1.81 -3.24
CA THR A 149 7.27 -1.44 -4.62
C THR A 149 7.41 -2.67 -5.49
N VAL A 150 7.07 -2.52 -6.77
CA VAL A 150 7.29 -3.52 -7.82
C VAL A 150 8.02 -2.80 -8.96
N GLY A 151 9.21 -3.28 -9.31
CA GLY A 151 10.04 -2.61 -10.32
C GLY A 151 10.35 -1.15 -9.97
N GLY A 152 10.54 -0.84 -8.68
CA GLY A 152 10.84 0.52 -8.22
C GLY A 152 9.65 1.48 -8.18
N THR A 153 8.43 1.01 -8.46
CA THR A 153 7.21 1.83 -8.31
C THR A 153 6.38 1.35 -7.12
N VAL A 154 5.94 2.27 -6.26
CA VAL A 154 5.02 1.96 -5.15
C VAL A 154 3.68 1.46 -5.68
N VAL A 155 3.31 0.24 -5.31
CA VAL A 155 2.02 -0.37 -5.68
C VAL A 155 1.07 -0.51 -4.50
N CYS A 156 1.60 -0.51 -3.28
CA CYS A 156 0.82 -0.54 -2.04
C CYS A 156 1.55 0.30 -1.00
N ALA A 157 0.80 1.14 -0.28
CA ALA A 157 1.33 1.86 0.87
C ALA A 157 0.25 1.89 1.95
N SER A 158 0.67 1.80 3.20
CA SER A 158 -0.25 1.71 4.32
C SER A 158 0.38 2.27 5.59
N THR A 159 -0.46 2.85 6.44
CA THR A 159 -0.09 3.24 7.80
C THR A 159 -1.11 2.60 8.74
N LYS A 160 -0.65 1.86 9.75
CA LYS A 160 -1.52 1.12 10.69
C LYS A 160 -0.97 1.21 12.10
N THR A 161 -1.83 1.40 13.09
CA THR A 161 -1.43 1.25 14.50
C THR A 161 -1.21 -0.22 14.81
N GLN A 162 -0.10 -0.53 15.46
CA GLN A 162 0.25 -1.90 15.82
C GLN A 162 -0.80 -2.48 16.77
N PRO A 163 -1.16 -3.77 16.64
CA PRO A 163 -2.17 -4.38 17.50
C PRO A 163 -1.68 -4.58 18.95
N VAL A 164 -0.38 -4.56 19.16
CA VAL A 164 0.29 -4.81 20.43
C VAL A 164 1.19 -3.63 20.79
N THR A 165 1.36 -3.39 22.09
CA THR A 165 2.29 -2.38 22.60
C THR A 165 3.69 -2.99 22.62
N ALA A 166 4.58 -2.50 21.75
CA ALA A 166 5.99 -2.87 21.74
C ALA A 166 6.70 -2.36 23.01
N GLN A 167 7.68 -3.11 23.50
CA GLN A 167 8.48 -2.76 24.67
C GLN A 167 9.82 -2.09 24.30
N SER A 168 10.15 -2.03 23.01
CA SER A 168 11.33 -1.36 22.48
C SER A 168 11.09 -0.89 21.05
N THR A 169 11.92 0.04 20.57
CA THR A 169 11.94 0.47 19.16
C THR A 169 12.22 -0.71 18.24
N THR A 170 13.24 -1.52 18.54
CA THR A 170 13.57 -2.75 17.80
C THR A 170 12.40 -3.73 17.70
N GLU A 171 11.61 -3.91 18.76
CA GLU A 171 10.42 -4.76 18.69
C GLU A 171 9.33 -4.14 17.80
N ALA A 172 9.13 -2.82 17.86
CA ALA A 172 8.18 -2.13 17.01
C ALA A 172 8.56 -2.23 15.52
N GLU A 173 9.83 -2.06 15.19
CA GLU A 173 10.33 -2.23 13.82
C GLU A 173 10.21 -3.67 13.35
N TYR A 174 10.54 -4.63 14.21
CA TYR A 174 10.36 -6.04 13.88
C TYR A 174 8.89 -6.42 13.63
N ILE A 175 7.94 -5.80 14.35
CA ILE A 175 6.50 -5.91 14.08
C ILE A 175 6.17 -5.29 12.72
N ALA A 176 6.71 -4.11 12.42
CA ALA A 176 6.51 -3.42 11.15
C ALA A 176 6.98 -4.28 9.96
N ALA A 177 8.19 -4.83 10.04
CA ALA A 177 8.73 -5.78 9.07
C ALA A 177 7.81 -7.00 8.86
N GLY A 178 7.27 -7.56 9.95
CA GLY A 178 6.31 -8.67 9.89
C GLY A 178 5.03 -8.32 9.12
N GLU A 179 4.46 -7.14 9.34
CA GLU A 179 3.30 -6.66 8.59
C GLU A 179 3.64 -6.33 7.13
N GLY A 180 4.79 -5.70 6.88
CA GLY A 180 5.28 -5.43 5.54
C GLY A 180 5.42 -6.71 4.70
N VAL A 181 5.98 -7.78 5.27
CA VAL A 181 6.11 -9.07 4.59
C VAL A 181 4.76 -9.68 4.24
N LYS A 182 3.73 -9.53 5.10
CA LYS A 182 2.38 -10.02 4.77
C LYS A 182 1.78 -9.27 3.58
N GLU A 183 1.90 -7.95 3.54
CA GLU A 183 1.43 -7.13 2.42
C GLU A 183 2.17 -7.49 1.13
N ALA A 184 3.49 -7.70 1.20
CA ALA A 184 4.29 -8.12 0.05
C ALA A 184 3.92 -9.51 -0.46
N LEU A 185 3.63 -10.45 0.43
CA LEU A 185 3.13 -11.78 0.06
C LEU A 185 1.77 -11.69 -0.65
N PHE A 186 0.89 -10.80 -0.18
CA PHE A 186 -0.38 -10.53 -0.84
C PHE A 186 -0.16 -9.98 -2.24
N VAL A 187 0.68 -8.94 -2.38
CA VAL A 187 1.04 -8.37 -3.70
C VAL A 187 1.64 -9.43 -4.61
N ARG A 188 2.58 -10.26 -4.12
CA ARG A 188 3.16 -11.36 -4.91
C ARG A 188 2.09 -12.36 -5.35
N GLY A 189 1.10 -12.67 -4.51
CA GLY A 189 -0.03 -13.52 -4.86
C GLY A 189 -0.87 -12.94 -6.00
N VAL A 190 -1.16 -11.64 -5.94
CA VAL A 190 -1.86 -10.92 -7.02
C VAL A 190 -1.03 -10.92 -8.31
N LEU A 191 0.27 -10.61 -8.21
CA LEU A 191 1.19 -10.63 -9.36
C LEU A 191 1.26 -12.01 -10.01
N SER A 192 1.35 -13.08 -9.22
CA SER A 192 1.39 -14.46 -9.73
C SER A 192 0.09 -14.86 -10.46
N PHE A 193 -1.03 -14.21 -10.13
CA PHE A 193 -2.30 -14.43 -10.82
C PHE A 193 -2.38 -13.70 -12.16
N ILE A 194 -1.94 -12.43 -12.22
CA ILE A 194 -2.03 -11.59 -13.42
C ILE A 194 -0.83 -11.73 -14.37
N ALA A 195 0.32 -12.13 -13.84
CA ALA A 195 1.60 -12.29 -14.53
C ALA A 195 2.32 -13.53 -13.95
N PRO A 196 1.90 -14.75 -14.30
CA PRO A 196 2.43 -15.99 -13.70
C PRO A 196 3.94 -16.16 -13.79
N GLU A 197 4.59 -15.57 -14.79
CA GLU A 197 6.03 -15.49 -14.96
C GLU A 197 6.76 -14.82 -13.78
N THR A 198 6.07 -14.06 -12.93
CA THR A 198 6.63 -13.37 -11.77
C THR A 198 6.53 -14.15 -10.47
N SER A 199 6.02 -15.39 -10.50
CA SER A 199 5.77 -16.18 -9.29
C SER A 199 7.03 -16.45 -8.44
N GLY A 200 8.21 -16.31 -9.05
CA GLY A 200 9.52 -16.44 -8.39
C GLY A 200 10.11 -15.14 -7.83
N ALA A 201 9.39 -14.02 -7.87
CA ALA A 201 9.90 -12.74 -7.41
C ALA A 201 10.33 -12.78 -5.92
N THR A 202 11.55 -12.32 -5.66
CA THR A 202 12.09 -12.22 -4.31
C THR A 202 11.46 -11.02 -3.62
N ILE A 203 11.11 -11.20 -2.33
CA ILE A 203 10.66 -10.10 -1.47
C ILE A 203 11.87 -9.64 -0.65
N ARG A 204 12.26 -8.38 -0.79
CA ARG A 204 13.33 -7.74 -0.02
C ARG A 204 12.71 -6.84 1.03
N VAL A 205 12.96 -7.12 2.30
CA VAL A 205 12.55 -6.25 3.41
C VAL A 205 13.64 -5.19 3.59
N ARG A 206 13.24 -3.92 3.54
CA ARG A 206 14.08 -2.74 3.62
C ARG A 206 13.79 -2.04 4.95
N GLU A 207 14.75 -2.11 5.86
CA GLU A 207 14.60 -1.72 7.28
C GLU A 207 15.83 -0.92 7.74
N ASP A 208 15.62 0.14 8.53
CA ASP A 208 16.71 1.00 9.03
C ASP A 208 17.16 0.64 10.45
N ASN A 209 16.55 -0.37 11.06
CA ASN A 209 16.89 -0.85 12.39
C ASN A 209 17.72 -2.14 12.35
N GLU A 210 19.02 -2.03 12.62
CA GLU A 210 19.94 -3.17 12.71
C GLU A 210 19.49 -4.23 13.73
N GLY A 211 18.87 -3.80 14.83
CA GLY A 211 18.33 -4.71 15.84
C GLY A 211 17.20 -5.58 15.30
N ALA A 212 16.31 -4.99 14.50
CA ALA A 212 15.19 -5.70 13.89
C ALA A 212 15.71 -6.67 12.81
N LEU A 213 16.67 -6.24 11.99
CA LEU A 213 17.35 -7.10 11.01
C LEU A 213 18.06 -8.29 11.68
N ALA A 214 18.77 -8.04 12.78
CA ALA A 214 19.41 -9.10 13.54
C ALA A 214 18.38 -10.12 14.08
N LEU A 215 17.18 -9.67 14.48
CA LEU A 215 16.10 -10.56 14.90
C LEU A 215 15.50 -11.38 13.75
N VAL A 216 15.51 -10.87 12.51
CA VAL A 216 15.10 -11.63 11.32
C VAL A 216 16.14 -12.71 10.99
N GLN A 217 17.42 -12.33 10.99
CA GLN A 217 18.52 -13.18 10.54
C GLN A 217 18.93 -14.24 11.57
N ASN A 218 18.94 -13.91 12.86
CA ASN A 218 19.45 -14.78 13.92
C ASN A 218 18.33 -15.36 14.80
N PRO A 219 18.16 -16.70 14.84
CA PRO A 219 17.18 -17.35 15.71
C PRO A 219 17.62 -17.46 17.18
N PHE A 220 18.88 -17.17 17.51
CA PHE A 220 19.36 -17.21 18.89
C PHE A 220 18.96 -15.93 19.63
N SER A 221 17.73 -15.93 20.14
CA SER A 221 17.22 -14.89 21.00
C SER A 221 17.84 -15.02 22.41
N SER A 222 18.34 -13.92 22.96
CA SER A 222 18.65 -13.87 24.40
C SER A 222 17.37 -14.20 25.19
N ALA A 223 17.50 -14.63 26.46
CA ALA A 223 16.34 -14.91 27.32
C ALA A 223 15.32 -13.75 27.40
N ARG A 224 15.75 -12.51 27.06
CA ARG A 224 14.95 -11.29 27.06
C ARG A 224 13.95 -11.18 25.89
N SER A 225 14.17 -11.92 24.79
CA SER A 225 13.38 -11.80 23.55
C SER A 225 12.49 -13.02 23.28
N LYS A 226 12.37 -13.96 24.23
CA LYS A 226 11.52 -15.16 24.10
C LYS A 226 10.05 -14.87 23.83
N HIS A 227 9.51 -13.76 24.35
CA HIS A 227 8.12 -13.37 24.10
C HIS A 227 7.91 -12.85 22.67
N ILE A 228 8.95 -12.29 22.05
CA ILE A 228 8.99 -11.88 20.64
C ILE A 228 9.13 -13.14 19.75
N ASP A 229 9.95 -14.11 20.16
CA ASP A 229 10.22 -15.36 19.41
C ASP A 229 8.98 -16.15 19.02
N VAL A 230 8.02 -16.29 19.94
CA VAL A 230 6.80 -17.07 19.68
C VAL A 230 5.85 -16.31 18.76
N ARG A 231 5.73 -14.98 18.93
CA ARG A 231 4.73 -14.17 18.24
C ARG A 231 5.09 -13.87 16.78
N PHE A 232 6.38 -13.92 16.45
CA PHE A 232 6.89 -13.45 15.15
C PHE A 232 7.83 -14.46 14.49
N HIS A 233 7.57 -15.75 14.70
CA HIS A 233 8.30 -16.85 14.06
C HIS A 233 8.18 -16.84 12.53
N PHE A 234 7.04 -16.38 12.04
CA PHE A 234 6.67 -16.34 10.61
C PHE A 234 7.74 -15.68 9.71
N ILE A 235 8.22 -14.48 10.07
CA ILE A 235 9.19 -13.77 9.22
C ILE A 235 10.52 -14.54 9.12
N ARG A 236 10.91 -15.22 10.20
CA ARG A 236 12.14 -16.05 10.23
C ARG A 236 11.98 -17.33 9.43
N GLU A 237 10.82 -17.97 9.47
CA GLU A 237 10.54 -19.14 8.64
C GLU A 237 10.67 -18.80 7.15
N LEU A 238 10.12 -17.64 6.76
CA LEU A 238 10.24 -17.16 5.38
C LEU A 238 11.68 -16.82 5.01
N PHE A 239 12.43 -16.19 5.91
CA PHE A 239 13.84 -15.87 5.69
C PHE A 239 14.68 -17.14 5.54
N LYS A 240 14.53 -18.11 6.45
CA LYS A 240 15.22 -19.42 6.38
C LYS A 240 14.85 -20.23 5.15
N ALA A 241 13.61 -20.12 4.68
CA ALA A 241 13.16 -20.75 3.44
C ALA A 241 13.64 -20.04 2.17
N GLY A 242 14.41 -18.94 2.29
CA GLY A 242 14.88 -18.14 1.17
C GLY A 242 13.77 -17.41 0.42
N LYS A 243 12.59 -17.26 1.02
CA LYS A 243 11.43 -16.60 0.41
C LYS A 243 11.45 -15.08 0.54
N ILE A 244 12.24 -14.57 1.49
CA ILE A 244 12.49 -13.15 1.70
C ILE A 244 13.99 -12.93 1.96
N THR A 245 14.50 -11.74 1.61
CA THR A 245 15.77 -11.20 2.12
C THR A 245 15.47 -10.00 3.02
N ALA A 246 16.44 -9.61 3.84
CA ALA A 246 16.30 -8.49 4.77
C ALA A 246 17.59 -7.67 4.73
N ASP A 247 17.47 -6.43 4.26
CA ASP A 247 18.58 -5.57 3.89
C ASP A 247 18.46 -4.22 4.61
N TYR A 248 19.57 -3.76 5.18
CA TYR A 248 19.64 -2.45 5.83
C TYR A 248 19.51 -1.33 4.80
N VAL A 249 18.75 -0.29 5.17
CA VAL A 249 18.60 0.95 4.39
C VAL A 249 18.84 2.12 5.33
N SER A 250 19.58 3.12 4.86
CA SER A 250 19.71 4.36 5.62
C SER A 250 18.37 5.08 5.65
N THR A 251 18.05 5.76 6.75
CA THR A 251 16.85 6.62 6.86
C THR A 251 16.83 7.77 5.81
N GLU A 252 17.95 8.02 5.12
CA GLU A 252 18.08 9.05 4.09
C GLU A 252 17.84 8.56 2.64
N GLU A 253 17.67 7.25 2.40
CA GLU A 253 17.38 6.64 1.09
C GLU A 253 15.87 6.42 0.87
#